data_AF-A0A971TDR2-F1
#
_entry.id   AF-A0A971TDR2-F1
#
_cell.length_a   1.000
_cell.length_b   1.000
_cell.length_c   1.000
_cell.angle_alpha   90.00
_cell.angle_beta   90.00
_cell.angle_gamma   90.00
#
_symmetry.space_group_name_H-M   'P 1'
#
loop_
_entity.id
_entity.type
_entity.pdbx_description
1 polymer ?
#
loop_
_entity_poly.entity_id
_entity_poly.type
_entity_poly.pdbx_seq_one_letter_code
_entity_poly.pdbx_strand_id
1 'polypeptide(L)'
;MVPHGVPNFPVKERGFLKAQYGLKGRRIITTFGFIGPGKGLEYGLKALAKVVDKHSDVLYVIAGNTHPMLLRTEGERYRDSILQLVEELKLQDNVLFVNRFLDIAEIGDYLYMTDIYLSPYPNMDQAVSGPLSFAVGCGRAIIATPYEYAREILAQGRGLVAHDATPEALAEQLELILSDAAIQNKLEHRVAEFGQSFSWESVAEMYLKIAEEVLELYDAGNVQKFGL
;
A
#
# COMPACT_ATOMS: atom_id res chain seq x y z
N MET A 1 11.54 15.12 8.00
CA MET A 1 11.31 14.16 6.91
C MET A 1 10.29 14.77 5.98
N VAL A 2 10.57 14.83 4.68
CA VAL A 2 9.59 15.24 3.66
C VAL A 2 9.00 13.95 3.09
N PRO A 3 7.68 13.70 3.22
CA PRO A 3 7.09 12.44 2.79
C PRO A 3 7.05 12.35 1.26
N HIS A 4 6.88 11.14 0.73
CA HIS A 4 6.59 10.96 -0.69
C HIS A 4 5.22 11.59 -0.99
N GLY A 5 5.21 12.54 -1.92
CA GLY A 5 3.99 13.24 -2.29
C GLY A 5 2.94 12.33 -2.94
N VAL A 6 1.68 12.59 -2.64
CA VAL A 6 0.51 11.85 -3.09
C VAL A 6 -0.41 12.77 -3.89
N PRO A 7 -0.91 12.32 -5.06
CA PRO A 7 -1.91 13.05 -5.81
C PRO A 7 -3.19 13.28 -4.99
N ASN A 8 -3.87 14.39 -5.22
CA ASN A 8 -5.16 14.62 -4.59
C ASN A 8 -6.23 13.72 -5.24
N PHE A 9 -6.56 12.60 -4.59
CA PHE A 9 -7.63 11.72 -5.02
C PHE A 9 -8.98 12.23 -4.49
N PRO A 10 -9.98 12.48 -5.34
CA PRO A 10 -11.32 12.85 -4.87
C PRO A 10 -11.90 11.75 -4.00
N VAL A 11 -12.27 12.07 -2.76
CA VAL A 11 -12.88 11.11 -1.83
C VAL A 11 -14.19 10.58 -2.41
N LYS A 12 -14.30 9.24 -2.49
CA LYS A 12 -15.49 8.53 -2.94
C LYS A 12 -15.92 7.52 -1.88
N GLU A 13 -17.24 7.35 -1.75
CA GLU A 13 -17.81 6.42 -0.79
C GLU A 13 -17.49 4.97 -1.19
N ARG A 14 -16.98 4.18 -0.24
CA ARG A 14 -16.45 2.83 -0.49
C ARG A 14 -17.53 1.88 -1.01
N GLY A 15 -18.72 1.89 -0.39
CA GLY A 15 -19.85 1.05 -0.77
C GLY A 15 -20.35 1.33 -2.18
N PHE A 16 -20.44 2.60 -2.57
CA PHE A 16 -20.79 3.05 -3.90
C PHE A 16 -19.79 2.53 -4.94
N LEU A 17 -18.49 2.71 -4.70
CA LEU A 17 -17.47 2.18 -5.61
C LEU A 17 -17.53 0.65 -5.71
N LYS A 18 -17.62 -0.06 -4.57
CA LYS A 18 -17.77 -1.52 -4.59
C LYS A 18 -19.00 -1.95 -5.40
N ALA A 19 -20.11 -1.23 -5.33
CA ALA A 19 -21.28 -1.53 -6.15
C ALA A 19 -21.03 -1.29 -7.65
N GLN A 20 -20.38 -0.17 -8.01
CA GLN A 20 -20.04 0.14 -9.40
C GLN A 20 -19.11 -0.89 -10.03
N TYR A 21 -18.16 -1.42 -9.26
CA TYR A 21 -17.20 -2.44 -9.72
C TYR A 21 -17.71 -3.88 -9.56
N GLY A 22 -18.96 -4.09 -9.12
CA GLY A 22 -19.53 -5.43 -8.94
C GLY A 22 -18.95 -6.22 -7.76
N LEU A 23 -18.33 -5.52 -6.80
CA LEU A 23 -17.65 -6.07 -5.62
C LEU A 23 -18.44 -5.86 -4.31
N LYS A 24 -19.75 -5.61 -4.42
CA LYS A 24 -20.63 -5.42 -3.26
C LYS A 24 -20.58 -6.65 -2.35
N GLY A 25 -20.46 -6.42 -1.04
CA GLY A 25 -20.40 -7.48 -0.03
C GLY A 25 -19.02 -8.13 0.10
N ARG A 26 -18.03 -7.76 -0.72
CA ARG A 26 -16.65 -8.23 -0.57
C ARG A 26 -15.85 -7.34 0.38
N ARG A 27 -14.95 -7.96 1.15
CA ARG A 27 -13.90 -7.28 1.92
C ARG A 27 -12.64 -7.21 1.05
N ILE A 28 -12.28 -6.02 0.62
CA ILE A 28 -11.25 -5.79 -0.39
C ILE A 28 -9.90 -5.57 0.27
N ILE A 29 -8.99 -6.50 0.01
CA ILE A 29 -7.56 -6.32 0.25
C ILE A 29 -6.94 -5.89 -1.07
N THR A 30 -6.06 -4.89 -1.09
CA THR A 30 -5.42 -4.46 -2.34
C THR A 30 -3.91 -4.34 -2.20
N THR A 31 -3.19 -4.81 -3.21
CA THR A 31 -1.82 -4.41 -3.51
C THR A 31 -1.83 -3.83 -4.92
N PHE A 32 -1.23 -2.66 -5.13
CA PHE A 32 -1.13 -2.09 -6.47
C PHE A 32 0.29 -1.62 -6.83
N GLY A 33 0.52 -1.47 -8.13
CA GLY A 33 1.78 -1.02 -8.72
C GLY A 33 2.38 -2.08 -9.63
N PHE A 34 3.64 -1.89 -10.03
CA PHE A 34 4.30 -2.86 -10.89
C PHE A 34 4.49 -4.20 -10.18
N ILE A 35 4.11 -5.27 -10.88
CA ILE A 35 4.23 -6.66 -10.43
C ILE A 35 5.65 -7.16 -10.66
N GLY A 36 6.22 -7.82 -9.64
CA GLY A 36 7.55 -8.42 -9.68
C GLY A 36 7.95 -9.05 -8.33
N PRO A 37 9.03 -9.84 -8.27
CA PRO A 37 9.44 -10.60 -7.07
C PRO A 37 9.63 -9.75 -5.81
N GLY A 38 10.06 -8.50 -5.97
CA GLY A 38 10.23 -7.55 -4.86
C GLY A 38 8.92 -7.08 -4.20
N LYS A 39 7.76 -7.46 -4.73
CA LYS A 39 6.45 -7.07 -4.17
C LYS A 39 5.90 -8.07 -3.16
N GLY A 40 6.45 -9.27 -3.07
CA GLY A 40 6.03 -10.29 -2.10
C GLY A 40 4.59 -10.74 -2.25
N LEU A 41 4.09 -10.82 -3.49
CA LEU A 41 2.72 -11.28 -3.75
C LEU A 41 2.52 -12.71 -3.23
N GLU A 42 3.56 -13.53 -3.24
CA GLU A 42 3.60 -14.87 -2.65
C GLU A 42 3.29 -14.84 -1.15
N TYR A 43 3.80 -13.84 -0.43
CA TYR A 43 3.54 -13.70 1.01
C TYR A 43 2.09 -13.28 1.24
N GLY A 44 1.59 -12.33 0.45
CA GLY A 44 0.19 -11.92 0.51
C GLY A 44 -0.79 -13.06 0.20
N LEU A 45 -0.52 -13.85 -0.85
CA LEU A 45 -1.35 -15.00 -1.22
C LEU A 45 -1.33 -16.11 -0.18
N LYS A 46 -0.14 -16.46 0.33
CA LYS A 46 -0.01 -17.48 1.38
C LYS A 46 -0.64 -17.01 2.71
N ALA A 47 -0.62 -15.72 3.00
CA ALA A 47 -1.33 -15.14 4.14
C ALA A 47 -2.84 -15.19 3.95
N LEU A 48 -3.33 -14.84 2.75
CA LEU A 48 -4.74 -14.93 2.38
C LEU A 48 -5.28 -16.36 2.54
N ALA A 49 -4.54 -17.36 2.05
CA ALA A 49 -4.90 -18.78 2.18
C ALA A 49 -5.16 -19.24 3.64
N LYS A 50 -4.55 -18.56 4.63
CA LYS A 50 -4.72 -18.88 6.05
C LYS A 50 -5.99 -18.29 6.67
N VAL A 51 -6.62 -17.31 6.02
CA VAL A 51 -7.76 -16.56 6.58
C VAL A 51 -9.06 -16.74 5.80
N VAL A 52 -9.01 -17.12 4.52
CA VAL A 52 -10.20 -17.22 3.64
C VAL A 52 -11.23 -18.25 4.09
N ASP A 53 -10.83 -19.32 4.78
CA ASP A 53 -11.77 -20.32 5.30
C ASP A 53 -12.74 -19.73 6.33
N LYS A 54 -12.31 -18.70 7.07
CA LYS A 54 -13.14 -17.98 8.05
C LYS A 54 -13.79 -16.73 7.45
N HIS A 55 -13.15 -16.12 6.45
CA HIS A 55 -13.54 -14.86 5.84
C HIS A 55 -13.72 -15.02 4.34
N SER A 56 -14.70 -15.84 3.94
CA SER A 56 -14.92 -16.23 2.53
C SER A 56 -15.29 -15.05 1.62
N ASP A 57 -15.76 -13.94 2.19
CA ASP A 57 -16.11 -12.70 1.49
C ASP A 57 -14.88 -11.85 1.12
N VAL A 58 -13.68 -12.20 1.60
CA VAL A 58 -12.44 -11.50 1.26
C VAL A 58 -12.10 -11.66 -0.22
N LEU A 59 -11.71 -10.56 -0.86
CA LEU A 59 -11.14 -10.52 -2.21
C LEU A 59 -9.82 -9.76 -2.17
N TYR A 60 -8.75 -10.40 -2.60
CA TYR A 60 -7.45 -9.78 -2.77
C TYR A 60 -7.28 -9.31 -4.21
N VAL A 61 -7.29 -8.00 -4.39
CA VAL A 61 -7.10 -7.33 -5.67
C VAL A 61 -5.60 -7.06 -5.87
N ILE A 62 -5.03 -7.66 -6.91
CA ILE A 62 -3.67 -7.42 -7.34
C ILE A 62 -3.75 -6.55 -8.60
N ALA A 63 -3.46 -5.26 -8.45
CA ALA A 63 -3.68 -4.27 -9.50
C ALA A 63 -2.36 -3.73 -10.09
N GLY A 64 -2.14 -4.01 -11.38
CA GLY A 64 -1.03 -3.45 -12.13
C GLY A 64 -0.36 -4.41 -13.11
N ASN A 65 0.49 -3.82 -13.95
CA ASN A 65 1.25 -4.52 -14.97
C ASN A 65 2.57 -5.06 -14.42
N THR A 66 3.13 -6.03 -15.13
CA THR A 66 4.47 -6.54 -14.85
C THR A 66 5.47 -5.41 -15.06
N HIS A 67 6.48 -5.32 -14.18
CA HIS A 67 7.47 -4.25 -14.26
C HIS A 67 8.10 -4.21 -15.67
N PRO A 68 8.20 -3.04 -16.34
CA PRO A 68 8.62 -2.97 -17.73
C PRO A 68 9.97 -3.62 -18.03
N MET A 69 10.90 -3.56 -17.06
CA MET A 69 12.19 -4.26 -17.18
C MET A 69 12.04 -5.78 -17.17
N LEU A 70 11.25 -6.32 -16.23
CA LEU A 70 10.99 -7.76 -16.14
C LEU A 70 10.25 -8.26 -17.37
N LEU A 71 9.27 -7.49 -17.86
CA LEU A 71 8.53 -7.84 -19.08
C LEU A 71 9.47 -7.95 -20.29
N ARG A 72 10.48 -7.08 -20.39
CA ARG A 72 11.48 -7.12 -21.48
C ARG A 72 12.46 -8.28 -21.35
N THR A 73 12.88 -8.64 -20.15
CA THR A 73 13.93 -9.65 -19.93
C THR A 73 13.39 -11.07 -19.72
N GLU A 74 12.21 -11.20 -19.13
CA GLU A 74 11.63 -12.46 -18.64
C GLU A 74 10.17 -12.68 -19.06
N GLY A 75 9.55 -11.69 -19.73
CA GLY A 75 8.14 -11.75 -20.08
C GLY A 75 7.22 -11.72 -18.86
N GLU A 76 6.14 -12.50 -18.90
CA GLU A 76 5.15 -12.61 -17.82
C GLU A 76 5.47 -13.73 -16.82
N ARG A 77 6.67 -14.34 -16.88
CA ARG A 77 7.04 -15.52 -16.08
C ARG A 77 6.71 -15.40 -14.59
N TYR A 78 6.99 -14.25 -13.99
CA TYR A 78 6.67 -14.02 -12.59
C TYR A 78 5.15 -13.98 -12.37
N ARG A 79 4.39 -13.28 -13.21
CA ARG A 79 2.92 -13.26 -13.11
C ARG A 79 2.33 -14.65 -13.28
N ASP A 80 2.82 -15.42 -14.24
CA ASP A 80 2.38 -16.80 -14.48
C ASP A 80 2.62 -17.67 -13.24
N SER A 81 3.76 -17.52 -12.56
CA SER A 81 4.01 -18.22 -11.29
C SER A 81 3.06 -17.78 -10.16
N ILE A 82 2.64 -16.52 -10.15
CA ILE A 82 1.66 -16.02 -9.18
C ILE A 82 0.27 -16.59 -9.49
N LEU A 83 -0.15 -16.66 -10.76
CA LEU A 83 -1.40 -17.30 -11.17
C LEU A 83 -1.41 -18.79 -10.79
N GLN A 84 -0.32 -19.51 -11.06
CA GLN A 84 -0.16 -20.90 -10.64
C GLN A 84 -0.27 -21.04 -9.11
N LEU A 85 0.34 -20.15 -8.34
CA LEU A 85 0.23 -20.16 -6.88
C LEU A 85 -1.21 -19.93 -6.40
N VAL A 86 -2.00 -19.09 -7.08
CA VAL A 86 -3.44 -18.93 -6.78
C VAL A 86 -4.18 -20.25 -6.97
N GLU A 87 -3.89 -21.00 -8.05
CA GLU A 87 -4.50 -22.30 -8.30
C GLU A 87 -4.08 -23.36 -7.26
N GLU A 88 -2.79 -23.42 -6.93
CA GLU A 88 -2.24 -24.34 -5.92
C GLU A 88 -2.86 -24.10 -4.53
N LEU A 89 -3.09 -22.83 -4.18
CA LEU A 89 -3.71 -22.44 -2.93
C LEU A 89 -5.25 -22.45 -2.97
N LYS A 90 -5.86 -22.76 -4.12
CA LYS A 90 -7.33 -22.76 -4.34
C LYS A 90 -8.00 -21.41 -4.03
N LEU A 91 -7.36 -20.33 -4.45
CA LEU A 91 -7.78 -18.95 -4.17
C LEU A 91 -8.49 -18.26 -5.34
N GLN A 92 -8.97 -19.00 -6.34
CA GLN A 92 -9.54 -18.45 -7.58
C GLN A 92 -10.75 -17.52 -7.32
N ASP A 93 -11.57 -17.82 -6.30
CA ASP A 93 -12.72 -16.99 -5.93
C ASP A 93 -12.36 -15.80 -5.02
N ASN A 94 -11.13 -15.80 -4.47
CA ASN A 94 -10.64 -14.83 -3.50
C ASN A 94 -9.54 -13.92 -4.06
N VAL A 95 -9.16 -14.04 -5.34
CA VAL A 95 -8.15 -13.18 -5.97
C VAL A 95 -8.67 -12.59 -7.28
N LEU A 96 -8.49 -11.27 -7.44
CA LEU A 96 -8.80 -10.56 -8.68
C LEU A 96 -7.54 -9.88 -9.21
N PHE A 97 -7.13 -10.24 -10.43
CA PHE A 97 -6.05 -9.55 -11.13
C PHE A 97 -6.58 -8.44 -12.01
N VAL A 98 -6.11 -7.22 -11.78
CA VAL A 98 -6.36 -6.07 -12.66
C VAL A 98 -5.09 -5.87 -13.50
N ASN A 99 -4.98 -6.65 -14.57
CA ASN A 99 -3.80 -6.72 -15.43
C ASN A 99 -3.80 -5.64 -16.51
N ARG A 100 -3.79 -4.38 -16.09
CA ARG A 100 -3.62 -3.24 -16.98
C ARG A 100 -3.00 -2.08 -16.21
N PHE A 101 -2.50 -1.10 -16.97
CA PHE A 101 -2.14 0.18 -16.39
C PHE A 101 -3.42 0.88 -15.92
N LEU A 102 -3.38 1.43 -14.71
CA LEU A 102 -4.46 2.21 -14.13
C LEU A 102 -4.10 3.68 -14.24
N ASP A 103 -5.03 4.49 -14.73
CA ASP A 103 -4.86 5.93 -14.64
C ASP A 103 -5.04 6.43 -13.20
N ILE A 104 -4.80 7.72 -12.98
CA ILE A 104 -4.84 8.30 -11.63
C ILE A 104 -6.24 8.24 -11.00
N ALA A 105 -7.30 8.40 -11.80
CA ALA A 105 -8.66 8.36 -11.29
C ALA A 105 -9.02 6.94 -10.86
N GLU A 106 -8.61 5.94 -11.65
CA GLU A 106 -8.81 4.53 -11.34
C GLU A 106 -8.01 4.09 -10.12
N ILE A 107 -6.76 4.54 -9.97
CA ILE A 107 -5.98 4.29 -8.76
C ILE A 107 -6.73 4.82 -7.53
N GLY A 108 -7.30 6.03 -7.61
CA GLY A 108 -8.15 6.58 -6.57
C GLY A 108 -9.35 5.67 -6.24
N ASP A 109 -10.01 5.13 -7.26
CA ASP A 109 -11.14 4.21 -7.07
C ASP A 109 -10.74 2.92 -6.36
N TYR A 110 -9.66 2.27 -6.82
CA TYR A 110 -9.16 1.07 -6.14
C TYR A 110 -8.73 1.36 -4.70
N LEU A 111 -8.06 2.48 -4.45
CA LEU A 111 -7.68 2.90 -3.10
C LEU A 111 -8.91 3.12 -2.22
N TYR A 112 -9.93 3.85 -2.66
CA TYR A 112 -11.12 4.10 -1.83
C TYR A 112 -12.01 2.86 -1.65
N MET A 113 -12.03 1.93 -2.61
CA MET A 113 -12.68 0.61 -2.49
C MET A 113 -12.02 -0.30 -1.46
N THR A 114 -10.71 -0.13 -1.25
CA THR A 114 -9.89 -0.98 -0.39
C THR A 114 -10.31 -0.85 1.07
N ASP A 115 -10.54 -1.99 1.73
CA ASP A 115 -10.68 -2.08 3.18
C ASP A 115 -9.31 -2.20 3.86
N ILE A 116 -8.40 -2.97 3.24
CA ILE A 116 -7.06 -3.21 3.76
C ILE A 116 -6.06 -3.09 2.61
N TYR A 117 -5.16 -2.11 2.69
CA TYR A 117 -4.01 -2.05 1.79
C TYR A 117 -2.90 -2.96 2.31
N LEU A 118 -2.44 -3.89 1.49
CA LEU A 118 -1.40 -4.85 1.85
C LEU A 118 -0.08 -4.48 1.18
N SER A 119 1.00 -4.44 1.95
CA SER A 119 2.35 -4.18 1.44
C SER A 119 3.30 -5.30 1.90
N PRO A 120 3.28 -6.47 1.23
CA PRO A 120 3.91 -7.69 1.74
C PRO A 120 5.39 -7.84 1.34
N TYR A 121 6.13 -6.73 1.28
CA TYR A 121 7.46 -6.68 0.65
C TYR A 121 8.49 -7.55 1.41
N PRO A 122 9.23 -8.44 0.73
CA PRO A 122 10.20 -9.30 1.40
C PRO A 122 11.53 -8.58 1.69
N ASN A 123 11.85 -7.50 0.97
CA ASN A 123 13.08 -6.75 1.15
C ASN A 123 12.93 -5.71 2.27
N MET A 124 13.79 -5.79 3.28
CA MET A 124 13.76 -4.94 4.46
C MET A 124 14.33 -3.54 4.22
N ASP A 125 15.20 -3.38 3.22
CA ASP A 125 15.92 -2.14 2.90
C ASP A 125 15.12 -1.20 1.98
N GLN A 126 13.82 -1.42 1.82
CA GLN A 126 12.97 -0.56 0.98
C GLN A 126 12.81 0.82 1.62
N ALA A 127 13.58 1.79 1.12
CA ALA A 127 13.63 3.15 1.66
C ALA A 127 12.36 3.98 1.41
N VAL A 128 11.63 3.74 0.31
CA VAL A 128 10.38 4.46 -0.02
C VAL A 128 9.42 3.54 -0.78
N SER A 129 8.12 3.65 -0.52
CA SER A 129 7.07 2.99 -1.29
C SER A 129 5.97 3.97 -1.69
N GLY A 130 5.97 4.39 -2.96
CA GLY A 130 4.92 5.26 -3.52
C GLY A 130 3.51 4.68 -3.33
N PRO A 131 3.25 3.40 -3.68
CA PRO A 131 1.94 2.79 -3.46
C PRO A 131 1.47 2.77 -2.00
N LEU A 132 2.39 2.51 -1.05
CA LEU A 132 2.08 2.64 0.38
C LEU A 132 1.71 4.08 0.75
N SER A 133 2.47 5.05 0.24
CA SER A 133 2.23 6.48 0.48
C SER A 133 0.84 6.90 -0.01
N PHE A 134 0.40 6.37 -1.15
CA PHE A 134 -0.92 6.66 -1.69
C PHE A 134 -2.03 6.09 -0.81
N ALA A 135 -1.86 4.88 -0.28
CA ALA A 135 -2.81 4.30 0.68
C ALA A 135 -2.88 5.12 1.97
N VAL A 136 -1.76 5.68 2.44
CA VAL A 136 -1.69 6.60 3.57
C VAL A 136 -2.45 7.89 3.26
N GLY A 137 -2.19 8.52 2.11
CA GLY A 137 -2.90 9.73 1.67
C GLY A 137 -4.40 9.53 1.52
N CYS A 138 -4.85 8.34 1.12
CA CYS A 138 -6.26 7.98 1.06
C CYS A 138 -6.85 7.53 2.42
N GLY A 139 -6.05 7.49 3.49
CA GLY A 139 -6.51 7.13 4.82
C GLY A 139 -7.03 5.69 4.91
N ARG A 140 -6.40 4.72 4.23
CA ARG A 140 -6.82 3.30 4.26
C ARG A 140 -6.13 2.56 5.40
N ALA A 141 -6.77 1.54 5.96
CA ALA A 141 -6.11 0.64 6.89
C ALA A 141 -4.99 -0.11 6.13
N ILE A 142 -3.81 -0.20 6.74
CA ILE A 142 -2.62 -0.74 6.09
C ILE A 142 -2.04 -1.87 6.92
N ILE A 143 -1.69 -2.96 6.25
CA ILE A 143 -0.82 -4.03 6.76
C ILE A 143 0.44 -4.07 5.92
N ALA A 144 1.61 -4.15 6.56
CA ALA A 144 2.89 -4.28 5.87
C ALA A 144 3.82 -5.27 6.56
N THR A 145 4.76 -5.83 5.80
CA THR A 145 5.97 -6.43 6.36
C THR A 145 6.87 -5.36 6.98
N PRO A 146 7.81 -5.72 7.88
CA PRO A 146 8.54 -4.76 8.70
C PRO A 146 9.71 -4.04 8.01
N TYR A 147 9.62 -3.69 6.72
CA TYR A 147 10.65 -2.91 6.03
C TYR A 147 10.73 -1.47 6.55
N GLU A 148 11.88 -0.82 6.36
CA GLU A 148 12.23 0.46 7.01
C GLU A 148 11.14 1.53 6.85
N TYR A 149 10.75 1.80 5.60
CA TYR A 149 9.73 2.80 5.32
C TYR A 149 8.35 2.47 5.93
N ALA A 150 7.94 1.20 5.96
CA ALA A 150 6.69 0.80 6.60
C ALA A 150 6.74 1.01 8.12
N ARG A 151 7.86 0.69 8.78
CA ARG A 151 8.02 0.92 10.23
C ARG A 151 7.90 2.40 10.58
N GLU A 152 8.50 3.27 9.78
CA GLU A 152 8.47 4.71 10.01
C GLU A 152 7.06 5.30 9.78
N ILE A 153 6.48 5.03 8.60
CA ILE A 153 5.21 5.62 8.19
C ILE A 153 4.02 5.10 8.99
N LEU A 154 4.04 3.82 9.36
CA LEU A 154 2.94 3.18 10.11
C LEU A 154 3.14 3.23 11.63
N ALA A 155 4.21 3.90 12.10
CA ALA A 155 4.48 4.11 13.52
C ALA A 155 3.30 4.78 14.24
N GLN A 156 3.28 4.71 15.57
CA GLN A 156 2.25 5.32 16.41
C GLN A 156 0.83 4.75 16.13
N GLY A 157 0.79 3.52 15.62
CA GLY A 157 -0.45 2.79 15.34
C GLY A 157 -1.24 3.36 14.17
N ARG A 158 -0.56 3.85 13.14
CA ARG A 158 -1.12 4.29 11.84
C ARG A 158 -1.30 3.13 10.86
N GLY A 159 -0.80 1.96 11.21
CA GLY A 159 -1.01 0.70 10.49
C GLY A 159 -0.60 -0.47 11.36
N LEU A 160 -0.71 -1.67 10.81
CA LEU A 160 -0.17 -2.88 11.42
C LEU A 160 1.08 -3.30 10.65
N VAL A 161 2.19 -3.40 11.38
CA VAL A 161 3.45 -3.91 10.84
C VAL A 161 3.66 -5.30 11.41
N ALA A 162 3.71 -6.30 10.52
CA ALA A 162 3.97 -7.69 10.90
C ALA A 162 5.32 -7.81 11.63
N HIS A 163 5.41 -8.73 12.58
CA HIS A 163 6.63 -8.91 13.37
C HIS A 163 7.83 -9.35 12.52
N ASP A 164 7.57 -10.17 11.49
CA ASP A 164 8.53 -10.63 10.49
C ASP A 164 7.96 -10.53 9.06
N ALA A 165 8.85 -10.62 8.07
CA ALA A 165 8.45 -10.70 6.66
C ALA A 165 8.07 -12.14 6.29
N THR A 166 6.96 -12.65 6.84
CA THR A 166 6.46 -14.01 6.58
C THR A 166 4.95 -14.02 6.28
N PRO A 167 4.45 -15.02 5.54
CA PRO A 167 3.01 -15.21 5.35
C PRO A 167 2.23 -15.37 6.66
N GLU A 168 2.80 -16.06 7.64
CA GLU A 168 2.21 -16.30 8.96
C GLU A 168 1.99 -14.97 9.70
N ALA A 169 3.03 -14.13 9.77
CA ALA A 169 2.97 -12.85 10.46
C ALA A 169 1.96 -11.89 9.79
N LEU A 170 1.84 -11.92 8.46
CA LEU A 170 0.82 -11.15 7.73
C LEU A 170 -0.59 -11.68 7.97
N ALA A 171 -0.78 -13.00 8.03
CA ALA A 171 -2.08 -13.62 8.29
C ALA A 171 -2.62 -13.26 9.68
N GLU A 172 -1.75 -13.19 10.69
CA GLU A 172 -2.12 -12.71 12.03
C GLU A 172 -2.69 -11.29 12.00
N GLN A 173 -2.05 -10.38 11.26
CA GLN A 173 -2.54 -9.01 11.12
C GLN A 173 -3.85 -8.94 10.33
N LEU A 174 -3.97 -9.77 9.27
CA LEU A 174 -5.21 -9.87 8.51
C LEU A 174 -6.37 -10.36 9.37
N GLU A 175 -6.18 -11.44 10.13
CA GLU A 175 -7.20 -11.98 11.05
C GLU A 175 -7.64 -10.93 12.07
N LEU A 176 -6.71 -10.13 12.60
CA LEU A 176 -7.01 -9.07 13.56
C LEU A 176 -7.97 -8.03 12.97
N ILE A 177 -7.71 -7.54 11.75
CA ILE A 177 -8.58 -6.53 11.11
C ILE A 177 -9.88 -7.15 10.58
N LEU A 178 -9.83 -8.37 10.05
CA LEU A 178 -10.99 -9.04 9.46
C LEU A 178 -12.01 -9.46 10.53
N SER A 179 -11.56 -9.77 11.74
CA SER A 179 -12.43 -10.19 12.85
C SER A 179 -13.06 -9.02 13.63
N ASP A 180 -12.53 -7.80 13.51
CA ASP A 180 -13.04 -6.62 14.22
C ASP A 180 -12.96 -5.34 13.38
N ALA A 181 -14.11 -4.90 12.87
CA ALA A 181 -14.24 -3.66 12.10
C ALA A 181 -13.84 -2.40 12.90
N ALA A 182 -13.89 -2.42 14.24
CA ALA A 182 -13.45 -1.29 15.06
C ALA A 182 -11.94 -1.06 14.94
N ILE A 183 -11.15 -2.12 14.77
CA ILE A 183 -9.70 -2.02 14.55
C ILE A 183 -9.44 -1.33 13.21
N GLN A 184 -10.12 -1.76 12.15
CA GLN A 184 -10.03 -1.11 10.84
C GLN A 184 -10.33 0.39 10.93
N ASN A 185 -11.47 0.76 11.51
CA ASN A 185 -11.91 2.16 11.62
C ASN A 185 -10.91 3.02 12.41
N LYS A 186 -10.32 2.47 13.47
CA LYS A 186 -9.30 3.14 14.28
C LYS A 186 -8.01 3.39 13.50
N LEU A 187 -7.58 2.42 12.70
CA LEU A 187 -6.40 2.56 11.84
C LEU A 187 -6.64 3.59 10.74
N GLU A 188 -7.78 3.51 10.05
CA GLU A 188 -8.19 4.46 9.01
C GLU A 188 -8.24 5.90 9.54
N HIS A 189 -8.77 6.12 10.74
CA HIS A 189 -8.81 7.45 11.34
C HIS A 189 -7.41 8.02 11.57
N ARG A 190 -6.52 7.24 12.20
CA ARG A 190 -5.15 7.68 12.53
C ARG A 190 -4.30 7.93 11.28
N VAL A 191 -4.42 7.08 10.28
CA VAL A 191 -3.65 7.24 9.04
C VAL A 191 -4.20 8.34 8.16
N ALA A 192 -5.52 8.56 8.15
CA ALA A 192 -6.13 9.70 7.47
C ALA A 192 -5.68 11.04 8.06
N GLU A 193 -5.58 11.16 9.39
CA GLU A 193 -5.04 12.35 10.05
C GLU A 193 -3.60 12.63 9.63
N PHE A 194 -2.75 11.59 9.64
CA PHE A 194 -1.35 11.71 9.23
C PHE A 194 -1.18 12.03 7.73
N GLY A 195 -1.96 11.36 6.88
CA GLY A 195 -1.90 11.46 5.43
C GLY A 195 -2.34 12.80 4.84
N GLN A 196 -2.98 13.68 5.61
CA GLN A 196 -3.36 15.03 5.14
C GLN A 196 -2.16 15.85 4.67
N SER A 197 -0.99 15.64 5.28
CA SER A 197 0.24 16.36 4.92
C SER A 197 0.99 15.76 3.72
N PHE A 198 0.47 14.70 3.11
CA PHE A 198 1.14 13.97 2.02
C PHE A 198 0.76 14.50 0.64
N SER A 199 -0.19 15.42 0.53
CA SER A 199 -0.57 15.99 -0.77
C SER A 199 0.65 16.59 -1.48
N TRP A 200 0.67 16.55 -2.82
CA TRP A 200 1.73 17.18 -3.61
C TRP A 200 1.90 18.66 -3.27
N GLU A 201 0.81 19.35 -3.01
CA GLU A 201 0.80 20.74 -2.57
C GLU A 201 1.52 20.90 -1.22
N SER A 202 1.16 20.11 -0.21
CA SER A 202 1.82 20.15 1.11
C SER A 202 3.30 19.79 1.04
N VAL A 203 3.66 18.79 0.23
CA VAL A 203 5.06 18.40 0.03
C VAL A 203 5.86 19.49 -0.68
N ALA A 204 5.27 20.16 -1.67
CA ALA A 204 5.89 21.31 -2.33
C ALA A 204 6.13 22.46 -1.35
N GLU A 205 5.17 22.78 -0.48
CA GLU A 205 5.32 23.79 0.58
C GLU A 205 6.46 23.42 1.57
N MET A 206 6.60 22.14 1.92
CA MET A 206 7.72 21.69 2.76
C MET A 206 9.07 21.91 2.07
N TYR A 207 9.18 21.61 0.77
CA TYR A 207 10.42 21.85 0.02
C TYR A 207 10.72 23.34 -0.13
N LEU A 208 9.72 24.18 -0.36
CA LEU A 208 9.90 25.63 -0.43
C LEU A 208 10.46 26.17 0.89
N LYS A 209 9.89 25.75 2.02
CA LYS A 209 10.37 26.14 3.35
C LYS A 209 11.83 25.73 3.58
N ILE A 210 12.21 24.51 3.18
CA ILE A 210 13.60 24.06 3.29
C ILE A 210 14.52 24.92 2.42
N ALA A 211 14.11 25.25 1.19
CA ALA A 211 14.89 26.11 0.30
C ALA A 211 15.08 27.52 0.89
N GLU A 212 14.02 28.11 1.46
CA GLU A 212 14.07 29.39 2.17
C GLU A 212 15.04 29.35 3.36
N GLU A 213 14.94 28.33 4.22
CA GLU A 213 15.85 28.14 5.37
C GLU A 213 17.32 28.00 4.94
N VAL A 214 17.59 27.30 3.83
CA VAL A 214 18.94 27.16 3.28
C VAL A 214 19.48 28.49 2.75
N LEU A 215 18.64 29.28 2.06
CA LEU A 215 19.03 30.60 1.55
C LEU A 215 19.32 31.58 2.69
N GLU A 216 18.47 31.62 3.72
CA GLU A 216 18.70 32.47 4.90
C GLU A 216 20.01 32.13 5.62
N LEU A 217 20.34 30.84 5.75
CA LEU A 217 21.59 30.40 6.37
C LEU A 217 22.83 30.74 5.53
N TYR A 218 22.69 30.68 4.20
CA TYR A 218 23.74 31.10 3.27
C TYR A 218 23.99 32.60 3.38
N ASP A 219 22.93 33.41 3.33
CA ASP A 219 23.02 34.88 3.41
C ASP A 219 23.54 35.36 4.78
N ALA A 220 23.27 34.61 5.85
CA ALA A 220 23.80 34.87 7.20
C ALA A 220 25.28 34.46 7.38
N GLY A 221 25.95 33.94 6.34
CA GLY A 221 27.35 33.49 6.41
C GLY A 221 27.57 32.24 7.27
N ASN A 222 26.51 31.53 7.65
CA ASN A 222 26.53 30.38 8.57
C ASN A 222 26.66 29.03 7.83
N VAL A 223 27.46 29.00 6.77
CA VAL A 223 27.59 27.83 5.87
C VAL A 223 28.22 26.61 6.59
N GLN A 224 28.94 26.81 7.70
CA GLN A 224 29.54 25.71 8.48
C GLN A 224 28.54 24.80 9.22
N LYS A 225 27.24 25.13 9.26
CA LYS A 225 26.25 24.35 10.02
C LYS A 225 25.83 23.04 9.35
N PHE A 226 26.18 22.83 8.07
CA PHE A 226 25.71 21.68 7.29
C PHE A 226 26.72 20.55 7.10
N GLY A 227 27.95 20.64 7.64
CA GLY A 227 28.87 19.50 7.70
C GLY A 227 29.14 18.78 6.37
N LEU A 228 29.13 19.52 5.26
CA LEU A 228 29.65 19.06 3.96
C LEU A 228 31.15 19.32 3.88
#